data_AF-K8EPJ4-F1
#
_entry.id   AF-K8EPJ4-F1
#
_cell.length_a   1.000
_cell.length_b   1.000
_cell.length_c   1.000
_cell.angle_alpha   90.00
_cell.angle_beta   90.00
_cell.angle_gamma   90.00
#
_symmetry.space_group_name_H-M   'P 1'
#
loop_
_entity.id
_entity.type
_entity.pdbx_description
1 polymer ?
#
loop_
_entity_poly.entity_id
_entity_poly.type
_entity_poly.pdbx_seq_one_letter_code
_entity_poly.pdbx_strand_id
1 'polypeptide(L)'
;MVRKSSISLTNSSKKKSKNASSSSSSSSSFFTRHSNVYVYVPNIIGYARLLLVFVSFYYSSSGGRTNTKNHAGFISVFTYLLSFICDELDGRFARKCNQCTEFGAVLDMVTDRLATTGLLIILSNIYSEMQFVCISLIFLDISSHWLQMHSQLAIGKRGHKDMRESRFRLLRLYYANRIFMGVCCVSTEVLYLCLFMAKDKELNAIPGLVPISKEIIKRVSFIETFDSFLQKTLGVGSLRTFATQFIVLAIPGFLLKQIANIAQLRSAVVAMCEHEPEFAAKREEAGTKKN
;
A
#
# COMPACT_ATOMS: atom_id res chain seq x y z
N MET A 1 -40.32 -10.11 -39.17
CA MET A 1 -41.41 -11.09 -39.25
C MET A 1 -41.19 -12.12 -38.13
N VAL A 2 -41.99 -12.02 -37.09
CA VAL A 2 -41.94 -12.82 -35.86
C VAL A 2 -42.36 -14.26 -36.16
N ARG A 3 -41.64 -15.26 -35.61
CA ARG A 3 -42.24 -16.57 -35.32
C ARG A 3 -41.88 -17.00 -33.89
N LYS A 4 -42.93 -16.98 -33.08
CA LYS A 4 -43.07 -17.60 -31.77
C LYS A 4 -43.00 -19.12 -31.91
N SER A 5 -42.40 -19.80 -30.95
CA SER A 5 -42.77 -21.17 -30.57
C SER A 5 -42.94 -21.23 -29.05
N SER A 6 -44.21 -21.21 -28.65
CA SER A 6 -44.70 -21.59 -27.32
C SER A 6 -44.82 -23.11 -27.22
N ILE A 7 -45.14 -23.62 -26.01
CA ILE A 7 -45.60 -24.98 -25.59
C ILE A 7 -44.57 -25.66 -24.69
N SER A 8 -44.89 -26.25 -23.53
CA SER A 8 -46.03 -26.17 -22.62
C SER A 8 -45.61 -26.86 -21.32
N LEU A 9 -46.22 -26.46 -20.21
CA LEU A 9 -46.20 -27.17 -18.93
C LEU A 9 -46.75 -28.60 -19.07
N THR A 10 -46.06 -29.59 -18.49
CA THR A 10 -46.69 -30.84 -18.04
C THR A 10 -46.18 -31.19 -16.63
N ASN A 11 -47.14 -31.15 -15.71
CA ASN A 11 -47.04 -31.65 -14.35
C ASN A 11 -47.48 -33.11 -14.37
N SER A 12 -46.72 -34.06 -13.80
CA SER A 12 -47.32 -35.21 -13.11
C SER A 12 -46.32 -36.04 -12.29
N SER A 13 -46.79 -36.36 -11.08
CA SER A 13 -46.53 -37.60 -10.32
C SER A 13 -45.35 -37.67 -9.35
N LYS A 14 -45.62 -37.14 -8.15
CA LYS A 14 -45.49 -37.79 -6.83
C LYS A 14 -44.56 -39.01 -6.74
N LYS A 15 -43.47 -38.85 -5.98
CA LYS A 15 -42.97 -39.88 -5.07
C LYS A 15 -42.70 -39.25 -3.70
N LYS A 16 -43.64 -39.44 -2.77
CA LYS A 16 -43.43 -39.21 -1.33
C LYS A 16 -42.48 -40.30 -0.82
N SER A 17 -41.36 -39.91 -0.22
CA SER A 17 -40.72 -40.74 0.80
C SER A 17 -39.89 -39.88 1.75
N LYS A 18 -40.46 -39.73 2.95
CA LYS A 18 -39.80 -39.69 4.26
C LYS A 18 -38.95 -38.47 4.63
N ASN A 19 -39.49 -37.77 5.64
CA ASN A 19 -38.80 -36.93 6.62
C ASN A 19 -37.36 -37.37 6.91
N ALA A 20 -36.44 -36.43 6.75
CA ALA A 20 -35.37 -36.21 7.71
C ALA A 20 -35.15 -34.69 7.80
N SER A 21 -35.90 -34.06 8.70
CA SER A 21 -35.52 -32.79 9.28
C SER A 21 -34.19 -33.00 10.02
N SER A 22 -33.08 -32.79 9.33
CA SER A 22 -31.80 -32.52 9.96
C SER A 22 -31.35 -31.16 9.46
N SER A 23 -31.78 -30.12 10.18
CA SER A 23 -31.11 -28.82 10.18
C SER A 23 -29.69 -29.03 10.69
N SER A 24 -28.79 -29.50 9.83
CA SER A 24 -27.36 -29.36 10.06
C SER A 24 -27.03 -27.91 9.75
N SER A 25 -27.11 -27.06 10.77
CA SER A 25 -26.38 -25.79 10.76
C SER A 25 -24.90 -26.15 10.68
N SER A 26 -24.39 -26.38 9.47
CA SER A 26 -22.95 -26.41 9.25
C SER A 26 -22.50 -25.00 9.61
N SER A 27 -21.88 -24.82 10.78
CA SER A 27 -21.26 -23.55 11.09
C SER A 27 -20.19 -23.39 10.05
N SER A 28 -20.40 -22.51 9.06
CA SER A 28 -19.39 -22.20 8.06
C SER A 28 -18.12 -21.85 8.82
N SER A 29 -17.08 -22.67 8.69
CA SER A 29 -15.82 -22.45 9.40
C SER A 29 -15.34 -21.04 9.09
N PHE A 30 -14.93 -20.29 10.10
CA PHE A 30 -14.48 -18.89 9.97
C PHE A 30 -13.38 -18.71 8.91
N PHE A 31 -12.56 -19.74 8.70
CA PHE A 31 -11.49 -19.77 7.69
C PHE A 31 -11.96 -20.10 6.27
N THR A 32 -13.26 -20.33 6.08
CA THR A 32 -13.87 -20.62 4.78
C THR A 32 -14.71 -19.43 4.31
N ARG A 33 -15.07 -19.43 3.03
CA ARG A 33 -15.93 -18.39 2.47
C ARG A 33 -17.33 -18.47 3.09
N HIS A 34 -17.80 -17.36 3.63
CA HIS A 34 -19.11 -17.25 4.27
C HIS A 34 -19.80 -15.93 3.87
N SER A 35 -21.08 -15.74 4.23
CA SER A 35 -21.87 -14.60 3.76
C SER A 35 -21.38 -13.24 4.28
N ASN A 36 -20.84 -13.20 5.50
CA ASN A 36 -20.36 -11.97 6.11
C ASN A 36 -18.94 -11.59 5.65
N VAL A 37 -18.83 -10.76 4.60
CA VAL A 37 -17.54 -10.32 4.06
C VAL A 37 -16.75 -9.45 5.05
N TYR A 38 -17.41 -8.68 5.92
CA TYR A 38 -16.74 -7.76 6.86
C TYR A 38 -15.79 -8.48 7.82
N VAL A 39 -16.12 -9.71 8.19
CA VAL A 39 -15.35 -10.50 9.18
C VAL A 39 -14.45 -11.55 8.53
N TYR A 40 -14.17 -11.43 7.24
CA TYR A 40 -13.14 -12.26 6.62
C TYR A 40 -11.78 -12.02 7.30
N VAL A 41 -11.00 -13.08 7.44
CA VAL A 41 -9.65 -13.06 8.03
C VAL A 41 -8.79 -11.93 7.46
N PRO A 42 -8.63 -11.76 6.12
CA PRO A 42 -7.88 -10.64 5.58
C PRO A 42 -8.41 -9.26 5.98
N ASN A 43 -9.73 -9.07 6.06
CA ASN A 43 -10.33 -7.78 6.40
C ASN A 43 -10.10 -7.43 7.87
N ILE A 44 -10.17 -8.41 8.77
CA ILE A 44 -9.82 -8.22 10.19
C ILE A 44 -8.35 -7.84 10.35
N ILE A 45 -7.44 -8.47 9.58
CA ILE A 45 -6.04 -8.08 9.54
C ILE A 45 -5.90 -6.63 9.05
N GLY A 46 -6.62 -6.24 8.01
CA GLY A 46 -6.66 -4.85 7.51
C GLY A 46 -7.16 -3.84 8.57
N TYR A 47 -8.16 -4.19 9.38
CA TYR A 47 -8.61 -3.34 10.49
C TYR A 47 -7.57 -3.24 11.61
N ALA A 48 -6.93 -4.37 11.97
CA ALA A 48 -5.86 -4.39 12.95
C ALA A 48 -4.66 -3.55 12.49
N ARG A 49 -4.33 -3.62 11.20
CA ARG A 49 -3.31 -2.79 10.56
C ARG A 49 -3.60 -1.30 10.75
N LEU A 50 -4.82 -0.85 10.45
CA LEU A 50 -5.20 0.55 10.65
C LEU A 50 -5.05 1.00 12.11
N LEU A 51 -5.43 0.15 13.06
CA LEU A 51 -5.25 0.42 14.49
C LEU A 51 -3.76 0.54 14.86
N LEU A 52 -2.90 -0.36 14.36
CA LEU A 52 -1.46 -0.34 14.59
C LEU A 52 -0.81 0.94 14.05
N VAL A 53 -1.20 1.37 12.85
CA VAL A 53 -0.76 2.65 12.26
C VAL A 53 -1.20 3.83 13.14
N PHE A 54 -2.45 3.83 13.61
CA PHE A 54 -2.96 4.89 14.47
C PHE A 54 -2.17 4.98 15.79
N VAL A 55 -1.89 3.84 16.41
CA VAL A 55 -1.04 3.76 17.61
C VAL A 55 0.37 4.29 17.31
N SER A 56 0.96 3.90 16.18
CA SER A 56 2.27 4.39 15.76
C SER A 56 2.31 5.93 15.70
N PHE A 57 1.33 6.53 15.01
CA PHE A 57 1.26 7.98 14.85
C PHE A 57 0.95 8.72 16.14
N TYR A 58 0.14 8.12 17.02
CA TYR A 58 -0.13 8.66 18.35
C TYR A 58 1.16 8.77 19.18
N TYR A 59 1.97 7.71 19.21
CA TYR A 59 3.24 7.73 19.95
C TYR A 59 4.31 8.59 19.28
N SER A 60 4.32 8.64 17.94
CA SER A 60 5.18 9.54 17.18
C SER A 60 4.92 11.02 17.49
N SER A 61 3.63 11.41 17.56
CA SER A 61 3.23 12.79 17.84
C SER A 61 3.33 13.16 19.33
N SER A 62 3.10 12.20 20.23
CA SER A 62 3.14 12.40 21.67
C SER A 62 4.57 12.48 22.24
N GLY A 63 5.56 11.90 21.53
CA GLY A 63 6.98 11.97 21.88
C GLY A 63 7.57 13.39 21.92
N GLY A 64 6.88 14.38 21.34
CA GLY A 64 7.24 15.80 21.44
C GLY A 64 6.55 16.60 22.56
N ARG A 65 5.52 16.05 23.24
CA ARG A 65 4.61 16.86 24.08
C ARG A 65 4.25 16.30 25.45
N THR A 66 4.63 15.07 25.78
CA THR A 66 4.35 14.47 27.10
C THR A 66 5.61 13.94 27.77
N ASN A 67 5.74 14.18 29.08
CA ASN A 67 6.83 13.75 29.97
C ASN A 67 7.02 12.21 30.09
N THR A 68 6.40 11.41 29.22
CA THR A 68 6.62 9.96 29.10
C THR A 68 7.88 9.72 28.27
N LYS A 69 9.04 10.00 28.87
CA LYS A 69 10.32 10.16 28.17
C LYS A 69 11.01 8.87 27.72
N ASN A 70 10.52 7.69 28.06
CA ASN A 70 11.25 6.45 27.76
C ASN A 70 10.43 5.60 26.78
N HIS A 71 10.96 5.36 25.57
CA HIS A 71 10.50 4.37 24.59
C HIS A 71 9.34 4.72 23.63
N ALA A 72 8.78 5.93 23.62
CA ALA A 72 7.71 6.29 22.68
C ALA A 72 8.11 6.11 21.20
N GLY A 73 9.35 6.49 20.84
CA GLY A 73 9.90 6.28 19.50
C GLY A 73 9.96 4.80 19.13
N PHE A 74 10.42 3.93 20.03
CA PHE A 74 10.46 2.49 19.82
C PHE A 74 9.07 1.88 19.62
N ILE A 75 8.07 2.29 20.42
CA ILE A 75 6.69 1.83 20.27
C ILE A 75 6.14 2.26 18.91
N SER A 76 6.39 3.51 18.51
CA SER A 76 6.00 4.05 17.20
C SER A 76 6.56 3.21 16.05
N VAL A 77 7.87 2.95 16.06
CA VAL A 77 8.53 2.15 15.02
C VAL A 77 8.04 0.70 15.03
N PHE A 78 7.94 0.09 16.20
CA PHE A 78 7.52 -1.31 16.34
C PHE A 78 6.10 -1.54 15.83
N THR A 79 5.16 -0.68 16.23
CA THR A 79 3.75 -0.79 15.79
C THR A 79 3.59 -0.48 14.29
N TYR A 80 4.38 0.45 13.75
CA TYR A 80 4.42 0.69 12.30
C TYR A 80 4.94 -0.52 11.53
N LEU A 81 6.06 -1.12 11.98
CA LEU A 81 6.62 -2.33 11.36
C LEU A 81 5.65 -3.50 11.43
N LEU A 82 4.95 -3.68 12.56
CA LEU A 82 3.96 -4.74 12.68
C LEU A 82 2.80 -4.53 11.70
N SER A 83 2.31 -3.29 11.56
CA SER A 83 1.33 -2.92 10.52
C SER A 83 1.84 -3.26 9.11
N PHE A 84 3.09 -2.88 8.81
CA PHE A 84 3.70 -3.16 7.51
C PHE A 84 3.85 -4.67 7.23
N ILE A 85 4.08 -5.49 8.25
CA ILE A 85 4.10 -6.95 8.10
C ILE A 85 2.68 -7.49 7.86
N CYS A 86 1.66 -6.91 8.53
CA CYS A 86 0.26 -7.30 8.36
C CYS A 86 -0.27 -7.10 6.93
N ASP A 87 0.24 -6.11 6.19
CA ASP A 87 -0.04 -5.87 4.77
C ASP A 87 0.13 -7.13 3.90
N GLU A 88 1.34 -7.71 3.83
CA GLU A 88 1.52 -8.92 3.02
C GLU A 88 0.79 -10.14 3.62
N LEU A 89 0.52 -10.16 4.93
CA LEU A 89 -0.23 -11.24 5.57
C LEU A 89 -1.70 -11.25 5.15
N ASP A 90 -2.38 -10.10 5.07
CA ASP A 90 -3.79 -10.07 4.66
C ASP A 90 -3.98 -10.68 3.26
N GLY A 91 -3.13 -10.35 2.30
CA GLY A 91 -3.19 -10.90 0.95
C GLY A 91 -2.88 -12.39 0.93
N ARG A 92 -1.96 -12.86 1.78
CA ARG A 92 -1.67 -14.30 1.93
C ARG A 92 -2.86 -15.06 2.50
N PHE A 93 -3.52 -14.53 3.53
CA PHE A 93 -4.71 -15.15 4.12
C PHE A 93 -5.91 -15.08 3.18
N ALA A 94 -6.11 -13.98 2.44
CA ALA A 94 -7.14 -13.88 1.41
C ALA A 94 -7.05 -15.01 0.38
N ARG A 95 -5.83 -15.30 -0.12
CA ARG A 95 -5.58 -16.39 -1.06
C ARG A 95 -5.71 -17.77 -0.43
N LYS A 96 -5.18 -17.96 0.78
CA LYS A 96 -5.17 -19.26 1.48
C LYS A 96 -6.58 -19.69 1.94
N CYS A 97 -7.40 -18.74 2.39
CA CYS A 97 -8.75 -18.97 2.89
C CYS A 97 -9.84 -18.85 1.81
N ASN A 98 -9.47 -18.58 0.54
CA ASN A 98 -10.40 -18.30 -0.55
C ASN A 98 -11.40 -17.16 -0.21
N GLN A 99 -10.89 -16.12 0.44
CA GLN A 99 -11.62 -14.96 0.96
C GLN A 99 -11.26 -13.65 0.21
N CYS A 100 -10.70 -13.74 -1.02
CA CYS A 100 -10.45 -12.58 -1.87
C CYS A 100 -11.77 -11.88 -2.24
N THR A 101 -11.84 -10.56 -2.03
CA THR A 101 -13.01 -9.73 -2.36
C THR A 101 -12.58 -8.36 -2.86
N GLU A 102 -13.45 -7.71 -3.64
CA GLU A 102 -13.24 -6.32 -4.09
C GLU A 102 -13.14 -5.37 -2.89
N PHE A 103 -13.99 -5.56 -1.87
CA PHE A 103 -13.93 -4.79 -0.63
C PHE A 103 -12.56 -4.93 0.05
N GLY A 104 -12.06 -6.16 0.20
CA GLY A 104 -10.74 -6.39 0.81
C GLY A 104 -9.60 -5.78 -0.01
N ALA A 105 -9.65 -5.85 -1.35
CA ALA A 105 -8.64 -5.23 -2.21
C ALA A 105 -8.66 -3.70 -2.12
N VAL A 106 -9.83 -3.07 -2.01
CA VAL A 106 -9.94 -1.61 -1.81
C VAL A 106 -9.49 -1.23 -0.40
N LEU A 107 -9.87 -2.01 0.62
CA LEU A 107 -9.46 -1.78 2.01
C LEU A 107 -7.93 -1.81 2.13
N ASP A 108 -7.29 -2.83 1.59
CA ASP A 108 -5.83 -2.97 1.52
C ASP A 108 -5.18 -1.71 0.93
N MET A 109 -5.56 -1.36 -0.31
CA MET A 109 -5.05 -0.17 -1.01
C MET A 109 -5.26 1.13 -0.20
N VAL A 110 -6.42 1.31 0.43
CA VAL A 110 -6.69 2.51 1.23
C VAL A 110 -5.82 2.54 2.49
N THR A 111 -5.70 1.42 3.21
CA THR A 111 -4.89 1.36 4.44
C THR A 111 -3.41 1.59 4.18
N ASP A 112 -2.89 1.06 3.07
CA ASP A 112 -1.59 1.39 2.49
C ASP A 112 -1.36 2.90 2.41
N ARG A 113 -2.27 3.60 1.71
CA ARG A 113 -2.13 5.03 1.45
C ARG A 113 -2.21 5.86 2.73
N LEU A 114 -3.08 5.47 3.66
CA LEU A 114 -3.20 6.12 4.96
C LEU A 114 -1.91 5.98 5.78
N ALA A 115 -1.27 4.80 5.76
CA ALA A 115 -0.02 4.55 6.45
C ALA A 115 1.15 5.36 5.88
N THR A 116 1.34 5.37 4.56
CA THR A 116 2.41 6.14 3.93
C THR A 116 2.18 7.64 4.08
N THR A 117 0.95 8.11 3.85
CA THR A 117 0.59 9.53 3.96
C THR A 117 0.76 10.05 5.38
N GLY A 118 0.29 9.32 6.38
CA GLY A 118 0.43 9.76 7.77
C GLY A 118 1.89 9.82 8.22
N LEU A 119 2.72 8.86 7.78
CA LEU A 119 4.16 8.90 8.06
C LEU A 119 4.84 10.09 7.36
N LEU A 120 4.49 10.39 6.11
CA LEU A 120 4.97 11.57 5.41
C LEU A 120 4.53 12.89 6.05
N ILE A 121 3.31 12.97 6.60
CA ILE A 121 2.84 14.14 7.35
C ILE A 121 3.70 14.33 8.62
N ILE A 122 3.95 13.27 9.37
CA ILE A 122 4.85 13.31 10.54
C ILE A 122 6.25 13.78 10.13
N LEU A 123 6.82 13.20 9.07
CA LEU A 123 8.12 13.60 8.55
C LEU A 123 8.14 15.05 8.09
N SER A 124 7.06 15.55 7.49
CA SER A 124 6.95 16.94 7.04
C SER A 124 7.00 17.94 8.21
N ASN A 125 6.53 17.52 9.40
CA ASN A 125 6.63 18.34 10.62
C ASN A 125 8.04 18.26 11.25
N ILE A 126 8.71 17.11 11.14
CA ILE A 126 10.06 16.90 11.68
C ILE A 126 11.13 17.58 10.80
N TYR A 127 10.94 17.53 9.48
CA TYR A 127 11.85 18.07 8.46
C TYR A 127 11.16 19.22 7.72
N SER A 128 11.04 20.38 8.39
CA SER A 128 10.40 21.58 7.84
C SER A 128 10.96 21.99 6.47
N GLU A 129 12.27 21.85 6.27
CA GLU A 129 12.95 22.16 4.99
C GLU A 129 12.49 21.24 3.84
N MET A 130 12.03 20.04 4.15
CA MET A 130 11.56 19.04 3.17
C MET A 130 10.03 18.95 3.13
N GLN A 131 9.31 19.87 3.75
CA GLN A 131 7.84 19.84 3.84
C GLN A 131 7.20 19.80 2.44
N PHE A 132 7.67 20.65 1.52
CA PHE A 132 7.16 20.69 0.14
C PHE A 132 7.41 19.36 -0.60
N VAL A 133 8.56 18.72 -0.37
CA VAL A 133 8.88 17.41 -0.94
C VAL A 133 7.93 16.35 -0.40
N CYS A 134 7.67 16.33 0.91
CA CYS A 134 6.73 15.38 1.52
C CYS A 134 5.32 15.56 0.96
N ILE A 135 4.84 16.80 0.83
CA ILE A 135 3.53 17.10 0.24
C ILE A 135 3.47 16.64 -1.23
N SER A 136 4.53 16.90 -2.00
CA SER A 136 4.61 16.47 -3.40
C SER A 136 4.58 14.95 -3.55
N LEU A 137 5.24 14.22 -2.65
CA LEU A 137 5.21 12.75 -2.60
C LEU A 137 3.80 12.23 -2.28
N ILE A 138 3.10 12.85 -1.32
CA ILE A 138 1.70 12.51 -1.00
C ILE A 138 0.81 12.71 -2.23
N PHE A 139 0.92 13.87 -2.89
CA PHE A 139 0.12 14.17 -4.09
C PHE A 139 0.39 13.18 -5.22
N LEU A 140 1.65 12.87 -5.48
CA LEU A 140 2.04 11.90 -6.50
C LEU A 140 1.47 10.51 -6.19
N ASP A 141 1.62 10.06 -4.96
CA ASP A 141 1.21 8.71 -4.55
C ASP A 141 -0.32 8.55 -4.60
N ILE A 142 -1.07 9.46 -3.98
CA ILE A 142 -2.54 9.44 -4.00
C ILE A 142 -3.07 9.56 -5.44
N SER A 143 -2.59 10.53 -6.21
CA SER A 143 -3.10 10.76 -7.57
C SER A 143 -2.81 9.58 -8.49
N SER A 144 -1.60 9.01 -8.42
CA SER A 144 -1.20 7.88 -9.26
C SER A 144 -2.04 6.62 -8.99
N HIS A 145 -2.32 6.33 -7.72
CA HIS A 145 -3.13 5.17 -7.33
C HIS A 145 -4.61 5.37 -7.62
N TRP A 146 -5.15 6.55 -7.30
CA TRP A 146 -6.59 6.83 -7.46
C TRP A 146 -6.99 6.86 -8.94
N LEU A 147 -6.24 7.56 -9.79
CA LEU A 147 -6.48 7.58 -11.24
C LEU A 147 -6.26 6.20 -11.87
N GLN A 148 -5.27 5.44 -11.42
CA GLN A 148 -5.08 4.07 -11.89
C GLN A 148 -6.30 3.21 -11.53
N MET A 149 -6.80 3.26 -10.30
CA MET A 149 -7.99 2.51 -9.90
C MET A 149 -9.21 2.89 -10.75
N HIS A 150 -9.47 4.19 -10.91
CA HIS A 150 -10.59 4.67 -11.73
C HIS A 150 -10.50 4.27 -13.19
N SER A 151 -9.31 4.38 -13.80
CA SER A 151 -9.11 3.96 -15.19
C SER A 151 -9.39 2.46 -15.38
N GLN A 152 -8.94 1.60 -14.47
CA GLN A 152 -9.21 0.15 -14.54
C GLN A 152 -10.70 -0.17 -14.41
N LEU A 153 -11.39 0.49 -13.48
CA LEU A 153 -12.84 0.33 -13.28
C LEU A 153 -13.63 0.80 -14.50
N ALA A 154 -13.29 1.97 -15.06
CA ALA A 154 -13.99 2.56 -16.19
C ALA A 154 -13.83 1.75 -17.48
N ILE A 155 -12.61 1.25 -17.74
CA ILE A 155 -12.28 0.44 -18.92
C ILE A 155 -12.80 -1.01 -18.75
N GLY A 156 -13.15 -1.43 -17.53
CA GLY A 156 -13.61 -2.79 -17.24
C GLY A 156 -12.50 -3.85 -17.36
N LYS A 157 -11.23 -3.42 -17.46
CA LYS A 157 -10.07 -4.30 -17.41
C LYS A 157 -9.91 -4.80 -15.97
N ARG A 158 -10.18 -6.08 -15.76
CA ARG A 158 -9.99 -6.77 -14.47
C ARG A 158 -8.50 -6.96 -14.20
N GLY A 159 -7.81 -5.93 -13.72
CA GLY A 159 -6.51 -6.07 -13.08
C GLY A 159 -5.54 -4.92 -13.32
N HIS A 160 -5.16 -4.24 -12.25
CA HIS A 160 -4.10 -3.22 -12.14
C HIS A 160 -2.67 -3.74 -12.48
N LYS A 161 -2.54 -4.92 -13.11
CA LYS A 161 -1.29 -5.55 -13.56
C LYS A 161 -1.17 -5.70 -15.08
N ASP A 162 -2.18 -5.27 -15.85
CA ASP A 162 -2.17 -5.37 -17.31
C ASP A 162 -1.66 -4.10 -18.01
N MET A 163 -0.59 -3.51 -17.49
CA MET A 163 0.20 -2.49 -18.20
C MET A 163 1.20 -3.14 -19.17
N ARG A 164 0.82 -4.22 -19.86
CA ARG A 164 1.65 -4.85 -20.91
C ARG A 164 1.93 -3.91 -22.09
N GLU A 165 1.19 -2.80 -22.20
CA GLU A 165 1.36 -1.76 -23.22
C GLU A 165 2.16 -0.53 -22.71
N SER A 166 2.86 -0.64 -21.58
CA SER A 166 3.81 0.43 -21.21
C SER A 166 4.98 0.48 -22.20
N ARG A 167 5.12 1.61 -22.89
CA ARG A 167 6.26 1.95 -23.75
C ARG A 167 7.62 1.93 -23.02
N PHE A 168 7.64 1.90 -21.67
CA PHE A 168 8.86 1.92 -20.86
C PHE A 168 9.26 0.52 -20.35
N ARG A 169 10.43 0.03 -20.74
CA ARG A 169 10.99 -1.27 -20.32
C ARG A 169 11.10 -1.42 -18.79
N LEU A 170 11.48 -0.35 -18.11
CA LEU A 170 11.66 -0.34 -16.65
C LEU A 170 10.33 -0.52 -15.89
N LEU A 171 9.26 0.14 -16.35
CA LEU A 171 7.93 -0.01 -15.75
C LEU A 171 7.36 -1.41 -15.99
N ARG A 172 7.67 -2.00 -17.14
CA ARG A 172 7.32 -3.39 -17.44
C ARG A 172 8.02 -4.35 -16.49
N LEU A 173 9.31 -4.16 -16.22
CA LEU A 173 10.05 -4.95 -15.23
C LEU A 173 9.47 -4.78 -13.83
N TYR A 174 9.15 -3.54 -13.46
CA TYR A 174 8.50 -3.19 -12.19
C TYR A 174 7.21 -3.99 -11.97
N TYR A 175 6.29 -4.03 -12.95
CA TYR A 175 5.04 -4.77 -12.80
C TYR A 175 5.15 -6.28 -13.10
N ALA A 176 6.08 -6.70 -13.95
CA ALA A 176 6.24 -8.10 -14.32
C ALA A 176 6.87 -8.93 -13.19
N ASN A 177 7.77 -8.35 -12.39
CA ASN A 177 8.46 -9.05 -11.32
C ASN A 177 7.96 -8.58 -9.95
N ARG A 178 7.14 -9.43 -9.29
CA ARG A 178 6.56 -9.14 -7.97
C ARG A 178 7.62 -8.90 -6.89
N ILE A 179 8.77 -9.59 -6.96
CA ILE A 179 9.86 -9.40 -5.98
C ILE A 179 10.48 -8.01 -6.17
N PHE A 180 10.77 -7.63 -7.42
CA PHE A 180 11.36 -6.32 -7.72
C PHE A 180 10.42 -5.16 -7.33
N MET A 181 9.12 -5.30 -7.61
CA MET A 181 8.10 -4.37 -7.12
C MET A 181 8.11 -4.27 -5.59
N GLY A 182 8.10 -5.43 -4.91
CA GLY A 182 8.11 -5.51 -3.45
C GLY A 182 9.33 -4.83 -2.83
N VAL A 183 10.52 -5.04 -3.41
CA VAL A 183 11.75 -4.36 -2.97
C VAL A 183 11.61 -2.84 -3.05
N CYS A 184 11.08 -2.30 -4.15
CA CYS A 184 10.90 -0.85 -4.31
C CYS A 184 9.89 -0.27 -3.30
N CYS A 185 8.79 -0.99 -3.03
CA CYS A 185 7.81 -0.58 -2.00
C CYS A 185 8.43 -0.62 -0.60
N VAL A 186 9.08 -1.73 -0.23
CA VAL A 186 9.76 -1.89 1.06
C VAL A 186 10.83 -0.82 1.24
N SER A 187 11.64 -0.52 0.20
CA SER A 187 12.64 0.54 0.27
C SER A 187 12.01 1.90 0.58
N THR A 188 10.85 2.21 0.01
CA THR A 188 10.16 3.49 0.28
C THR A 188 9.72 3.59 1.74
N GLU A 189 9.09 2.54 2.28
CA GLU A 189 8.65 2.51 3.67
C GLU A 189 9.82 2.52 4.66
N VAL A 190 10.87 1.74 4.38
CA VAL A 190 12.11 1.73 5.16
C VAL A 190 12.78 3.10 5.16
N LEU A 191 12.83 3.79 4.01
CA LEU A 191 13.42 5.13 3.92
C LEU A 191 12.70 6.10 4.87
N TYR A 192 11.37 6.15 4.81
CA TYR A 192 10.57 7.05 5.64
C TYR A 192 10.68 6.72 7.12
N LEU A 193 10.60 5.43 7.47
CA LEU A 193 10.71 5.00 8.86
C LEU A 193 12.10 5.28 9.42
N CYS A 194 13.16 5.06 8.64
CA CYS A 194 14.53 5.38 9.06
C CYS A 194 14.78 6.90 9.14
N LEU A 195 14.15 7.72 8.30
CA LEU A 195 14.18 9.18 8.46
C LEU A 195 13.56 9.60 9.81
N PHE A 196 12.44 8.98 10.20
CA PHE A 196 11.87 9.20 11.53
C PHE A 196 12.86 8.77 12.64
N MET A 197 13.44 7.58 12.54
CA MET A 197 14.43 7.07 13.50
C MET A 197 15.67 7.97 13.62
N ALA A 198 16.13 8.58 12.52
CA ALA A 198 17.32 9.42 12.50
C ALA A 198 17.16 10.72 13.31
N LYS A 199 15.92 11.16 13.57
CA LYS A 199 15.62 12.37 14.36
C LYS A 199 15.25 12.07 15.80
N ASP A 200 14.76 10.87 16.08
CA ASP A 200 14.53 10.43 17.45
C ASP A 200 15.86 10.16 18.17
N LYS A 201 16.00 10.68 19.39
CA LYS A 201 17.27 10.65 20.14
C LYS A 201 17.69 9.23 20.52
N GLU A 202 16.75 8.38 20.91
CA GLU A 202 17.05 7.01 21.34
C GLU A 202 17.31 6.11 20.14
N LEU A 203 16.48 6.23 19.09
CA LEU A 203 16.59 5.42 17.89
C LEU A 203 17.84 5.77 17.06
N ASN A 204 18.23 7.05 17.01
CA ASN A 204 19.45 7.47 16.31
C ASN A 204 20.73 7.01 17.02
N ALA A 205 20.66 6.64 18.30
CA ALA A 205 21.79 6.09 19.04
C ALA A 205 22.10 4.62 18.68
N ILE A 206 21.18 3.93 17.97
CA ILE A 206 21.37 2.54 17.56
C ILE A 206 22.55 2.46 16.57
N PRO A 207 23.61 1.68 16.87
CA PRO A 207 24.76 1.53 16.00
C PRO A 207 24.36 0.84 14.70
N GLY A 208 24.99 1.26 13.60
CA GLY A 208 24.80 0.67 12.29
C GLY A 208 25.25 -0.80 12.23
N LEU A 209 24.62 -1.55 11.32
CA LEU A 209 24.94 -2.96 11.09
C LEU A 209 26.36 -3.13 10.57
N VAL A 210 26.79 -2.23 9.69
CA VAL A 210 28.18 -2.18 9.23
C VAL A 210 28.98 -1.33 10.23
N PRO A 211 29.99 -1.91 10.91
CA PRO A 211 30.79 -1.18 11.89
C PRO A 211 31.74 -0.22 11.17
N ILE A 212 31.25 0.98 10.89
CA ILE A 212 32.04 2.06 10.30
C ILE A 212 32.72 2.82 11.44
N SER A 213 34.04 2.63 11.61
CA SER A 213 34.82 3.40 12.58
C SER A 213 35.01 4.84 12.10
N LYS A 214 35.25 5.77 13.04
CA LYS A 214 35.53 7.17 12.70
C LYS A 214 36.79 7.29 11.83
N GLU A 215 37.73 6.38 12.04
CA GLU A 215 39.00 6.27 11.33
C GLU A 215 38.79 5.87 9.86
N ILE A 216 37.84 4.97 9.57
CA ILE A 216 37.51 4.60 8.18
C ILE A 216 36.87 5.77 7.45
N ILE A 217 35.94 6.50 8.09
CA ILE A 217 35.31 7.69 7.49
C ILE A 217 36.38 8.72 7.11
N LYS A 218 37.30 9.03 8.03
CA LYS A 218 38.38 10.01 7.80
C LYS A 218 39.42 9.54 6.78
N ARG A 219 39.64 8.22 6.65
CA ARG A 219 40.61 7.67 5.68
C ARG A 219 40.11 7.73 4.24
N VAL A 220 38.79 7.77 4.03
CA VAL A 220 38.19 7.76 2.70
C VAL A 220 37.48 9.09 2.47
N SER A 221 38.17 10.02 1.79
CA SER A 221 37.69 11.40 1.55
C SER A 221 36.28 11.47 0.94
N PHE A 222 35.94 10.51 0.08
CA PHE A 222 34.59 10.38 -0.47
C PHE A 222 33.54 10.07 0.60
N ILE A 223 33.82 9.15 1.53
CA ILE A 223 32.90 8.77 2.62
C ILE A 223 32.74 9.92 3.61
N GLU A 224 33.81 10.63 3.95
CA GLU A 224 33.74 11.82 4.81
C GLU A 224 32.91 12.95 4.18
N THR A 225 33.13 13.21 2.89
CA THR A 225 32.35 14.20 2.14
C THR A 225 30.89 13.80 2.06
N PHE A 226 30.60 12.52 1.83
CA PHE A 226 29.25 11.99 1.77
C PHE A 226 28.54 12.01 3.14
N ASP A 227 29.21 11.59 4.22
CA ASP A 227 28.68 11.67 5.60
C ASP A 227 28.35 13.13 5.98
N SER A 228 29.23 14.05 5.60
CA SER A 228 29.02 15.49 5.81
C SER A 228 27.85 16.02 5.00
N PHE A 229 27.67 15.56 3.76
CA PHE A 229 26.52 15.89 2.92
C PHE A 229 25.21 15.38 3.53
N LEU A 230 25.17 14.14 4.01
CA LEU A 230 24.00 13.57 4.67
C LEU A 230 23.60 14.39 5.91
N GLN A 231 24.57 14.74 6.76
CA GLN A 231 24.31 15.52 7.97
C GLN A 231 23.90 16.97 7.68
N LYS A 232 24.56 17.65 6.74
CA LYS A 232 24.32 19.07 6.46
C LYS A 232 23.14 19.31 5.54
N THR A 233 22.97 18.51 4.49
CA THR A 233 21.96 18.73 3.45
C THR A 233 20.63 18.07 3.81
N LEU A 234 20.67 16.83 4.30
CA LEU A 234 19.46 16.05 4.62
C LEU A 234 19.12 16.10 6.11
N GLY A 235 20.02 16.63 6.96
CA GLY A 235 19.79 16.69 8.40
C GLY A 235 19.67 15.31 9.05
N VAL A 236 20.15 14.25 8.39
CA VAL A 236 20.13 12.87 8.91
C VAL A 236 21.37 12.60 9.76
N GLY A 237 21.32 11.60 10.64
CA GLY A 237 22.46 11.21 11.47
C GLY A 237 23.68 10.76 10.66
N SER A 238 24.78 10.44 11.34
CA SER A 238 26.00 9.92 10.68
C SER A 238 25.79 8.51 10.10
N LEU A 239 26.55 8.15 9.07
CA LEU A 239 26.68 6.79 8.48
C LEU A 239 27.00 5.69 9.50
N ARG A 240 27.38 6.06 10.71
CA ARG A 240 27.60 5.15 11.84
C ARG A 240 26.32 4.62 12.47
N THR A 241 25.18 5.26 12.21
CA THR A 241 23.88 4.91 12.82
C THR A 241 23.14 3.91 11.95
N PHE A 242 22.31 3.07 12.58
CA PHE A 242 21.45 2.12 11.88
C PHE A 242 20.54 2.81 10.87
N ALA A 243 19.88 3.89 11.30
CA ALA A 243 18.95 4.65 10.48
C ALA A 243 19.61 5.17 9.19
N THR A 244 20.77 5.84 9.28
CA THR A 244 21.42 6.43 8.11
C THR A 244 21.91 5.36 7.12
N GLN A 245 22.38 4.21 7.58
CA GLN A 245 22.80 3.13 6.67
C GLN A 245 21.63 2.60 5.84
N PHE A 246 20.48 2.37 6.48
CA PHE A 246 19.28 1.89 5.79
C PHE A 246 18.64 2.96 4.90
N ILE A 247 18.72 4.25 5.28
CA ILE A 247 18.36 5.36 4.40
C ILE A 247 19.15 5.27 3.08
N VAL A 248 20.48 5.17 3.15
CA VAL A 248 21.33 5.12 1.96
C VAL A 248 21.02 3.90 1.10
N LEU A 249 20.84 2.74 1.73
CA LEU A 249 20.49 1.49 1.03
C LEU A 249 19.12 1.57 0.33
N ALA A 250 18.16 2.30 0.92
CA ALA A 250 16.80 2.41 0.42
C ALA A 250 16.62 3.41 -0.74
N ILE A 251 17.55 4.38 -0.91
CA ILE A 251 17.45 5.43 -1.93
C ILE A 251 17.20 4.88 -3.36
N PRO A 252 17.94 3.87 -3.87
CA PRO A 252 17.71 3.39 -5.24
C PRO A 252 16.30 2.82 -5.44
N GLY A 253 15.80 2.03 -4.48
CA GLY A 253 14.45 1.46 -4.53
C GLY A 253 13.37 2.53 -4.42
N PHE A 254 13.57 3.52 -3.56
CA PHE A 254 12.70 4.69 -3.43
C PHE A 254 12.58 5.47 -4.75
N LEU A 255 13.70 5.81 -5.39
CA LEU A 255 13.70 6.54 -6.65
C LEU A 255 12.98 5.77 -7.76
N LEU A 256 13.23 4.46 -7.86
CA LEU A 256 12.53 3.59 -8.80
C LEU A 256 11.02 3.55 -8.53
N LYS A 257 10.61 3.53 -7.26
CA LYS A 257 9.18 3.61 -6.89
C LYS A 257 8.55 4.94 -7.31
N GLN A 258 9.24 6.07 -7.11
CA GLN A 258 8.71 7.37 -7.52
C GLN A 258 8.59 7.49 -9.04
N ILE A 259 9.56 6.98 -9.79
CA ILE A 259 9.49 6.88 -11.26
C ILE A 259 8.30 6.02 -11.67
N ALA A 260 8.06 4.89 -10.98
CA ALA A 260 6.91 4.03 -11.24
C ALA A 260 5.59 4.76 -10.96
N ASN A 261 5.48 5.52 -9.87
CA ASN A 261 4.29 6.33 -9.55
C ASN A 261 4.00 7.39 -10.63
N ILE A 262 5.03 8.11 -11.11
CA ILE A 262 4.88 9.09 -12.20
C ILE A 262 4.42 8.40 -13.49
N ALA A 263 5.05 7.28 -13.83
CA ALA A 263 4.71 6.55 -15.05
C ALA A 263 3.29 5.96 -14.97
N GLN A 264 2.90 5.44 -13.80
CA GLN A 264 1.54 4.96 -13.53
C GLN A 264 0.52 6.09 -13.67
N LEU A 265 0.76 7.26 -13.06
CA LEU A 265 -0.10 8.43 -13.18
C LEU A 265 -0.30 8.84 -14.64
N ARG A 266 0.79 8.97 -15.40
CA ARG A 266 0.74 9.32 -16.81
C ARG A 266 -0.06 8.29 -17.61
N SER A 267 0.20 7.00 -17.39
CA SER A 267 -0.49 5.93 -18.10
C SER A 267 -1.98 5.90 -17.79
N ALA A 268 -2.37 6.11 -16.53
CA ALA A 268 -3.78 6.19 -16.14
C ALA A 268 -4.50 7.34 -16.86
N VAL A 269 -3.90 8.53 -16.87
CA VAL A 269 -4.47 9.72 -17.53
C VAL A 269 -4.64 9.47 -19.04
N VAL A 270 -3.59 8.99 -19.71
CA VAL A 270 -3.64 8.69 -21.14
C VAL A 270 -4.73 7.66 -21.44
N ALA A 271 -4.80 6.57 -20.67
CA ALA A 271 -5.81 5.54 -20.86
C ALA A 271 -7.24 6.09 -20.71
N MET A 272 -7.49 6.94 -19.72
CA MET A 272 -8.81 7.56 -19.56
C MET A 272 -9.17 8.47 -20.74
N CYS A 273 -8.24 9.31 -21.20
CA CYS A 273 -8.50 10.21 -22.33
C CYS A 273 -8.74 9.44 -23.64
N GLU A 274 -8.01 8.35 -23.87
CA GLU A 274 -8.18 7.51 -25.07
C GLU A 274 -9.56 6.82 -25.11
N HIS A 275 -10.10 6.44 -23.95
CA HIS A 275 -11.41 5.77 -23.84
C HIS A 275 -12.57 6.76 -23.59
N GLU A 276 -12.31 8.07 -23.59
CA GLU A 276 -13.36 9.09 -23.35
C GLU A 276 -14.54 9.01 -24.33
N PRO A 277 -14.34 8.73 -25.65
CA PRO A 277 -15.47 8.52 -26.55
C PRO A 277 -16.40 7.37 -26.12
N GLU A 278 -15.83 6.27 -25.62
CA GLU A 278 -16.61 5.12 -25.13
C GLU A 278 -17.35 5.47 -23.84
N PHE A 279 -16.72 6.25 -22.96
CA PHE A 279 -17.35 6.74 -21.73
C PHE A 279 -18.49 7.71 -22.03
N ALA A 280 -18.33 8.59 -23.04
CA ALA A 280 -19.37 9.49 -23.50
C ALA A 280 -20.60 8.74 -24.01
N ALA A 281 -20.40 7.74 -24.89
CA ALA A 281 -21.49 6.90 -25.40
C ALA A 281 -22.28 6.21 -24.27
N LYS A 282 -21.58 5.63 -23.28
CA LYS A 282 -22.24 5.01 -22.10
C LYS A 282 -23.09 6.01 -21.29
N ARG A 283 -22.64 7.26 -21.16
CA ARG A 283 -23.39 8.30 -20.44
C ARG A 283 -24.65 8.69 -21.21
N GLU A 284 -24.58 8.79 -22.53
CA GLU A 284 -25.74 9.09 -23.39
C GLU A 284 -26.79 7.97 -23.35
N GLU A 285 -26.37 6.71 -23.43
CA GLU A 285 -27.27 5.54 -23.30
C GLU A 285 -27.96 5.47 -21.93
N ALA A 286 -27.25 5.83 -20.86
CA ALA A 286 -27.81 5.87 -19.51
C ALA A 286 -28.82 7.02 -19.35
N GLY A 287 -28.60 8.15 -20.03
CA GLY A 287 -29.52 9.28 -20.05
C GLY A 287 -30.81 8.99 -20.82
N THR A 288 -30.72 8.29 -21.94
CA THR A 288 -31.90 7.91 -22.76
C THR A 288 -32.80 6.89 -22.07
N LYS A 289 -32.26 6.01 -21.22
CA LYS A 289 -33.07 5.06 -20.42
C LYS A 289 -33.82 5.68 -19.24
N LYS A 290 -33.55 6.94 -18.90
CA LYS A 290 -34.22 7.67 -17.82
C LYS A 290 -35.40 8.53 -18.29
N ASN A 291 -35.56 8.71 -19.60
CA ASN A 291 -36.70 9.39 -20.22
C ASN A 291 -37.65 8.37 -20.84
#